data_AF-A0A8C1X7L6-F1
#
_entry.id   AF-A0A8C1X7L6-F1
#
_cell.length_a   1.000
_cell.length_b   1.000
_cell.length_c   1.000
_cell.angle_alpha   90.00
_cell.angle_beta   90.00
_cell.angle_gamma   90.00
#
_symmetry.space_group_name_H-M   'P 1'
#
loop_
_entity.id
_entity.type
_entity.pdbx_description
1 polymer ?
#
loop_
_entity_poly.entity_id
_entity_poly.type
_entity_poly.pdbx_seq_one_letter_code
_entity_poly.pdbx_strand_id
1 'polypeptide(L)'
;SVFVHVFNLRWVILFSERQAVFDWAGYTYSLVVLGAVCCCDVARIFKQEGLDGFEGFSLGNYVCTAYWESKFKTHKVRSADTGKDYGIFQINSFKWCEDGTPGGKNLCKMPCSDLLQDDLKASVKCAKLIVKTEGLKSWDTWDSYCKGRKMSRWVKGCEERY
;
A
#
# COMPACT_ATOMS: atom_id res chain seq x y z
N SER A 1 -16.70 54.20 -34.97
CA SER A 1 -17.39 52.90 -34.98
C SER A 1 -16.43 51.79 -34.59
N VAL A 2 -16.85 50.99 -33.61
CA VAL A 2 -16.53 49.56 -33.32
C VAL A 2 -15.09 49.14 -32.97
N PHE A 3 -15.01 48.49 -31.81
CA PHE A 3 -13.95 47.69 -31.20
C PHE A 3 -13.58 46.42 -32.01
N VAL A 4 -12.30 46.01 -32.01
CA VAL A 4 -11.89 44.58 -31.97
C VAL A 4 -10.55 44.43 -31.21
N HIS A 5 -10.49 43.45 -30.30
CA HIS A 5 -9.33 43.00 -29.49
C HIS A 5 -8.20 42.36 -30.31
N VAL A 6 -7.01 42.16 -29.70
CA VAL A 6 -6.41 40.83 -29.39
C VAL A 6 -4.84 40.78 -29.36
N PHE A 7 -4.30 40.14 -28.30
CA PHE A 7 -2.96 39.52 -27.99
C PHE A 7 -1.67 40.38 -28.03
N ASN A 8 -0.93 40.58 -26.92
CA ASN A 8 -0.18 39.69 -26.00
C ASN A 8 1.18 39.24 -26.58
N LEU A 9 2.28 39.71 -25.97
CA LEU A 9 3.61 39.09 -25.90
C LEU A 9 4.58 40.03 -25.17
N ARG A 10 4.92 39.74 -23.91
CA ARG A 10 6.23 40.12 -23.38
C ARG A 10 6.60 39.26 -22.16
N TRP A 11 7.12 38.07 -22.43
CA TRP A 11 8.03 37.42 -21.48
C TRP A 11 9.39 38.12 -21.61
N VAL A 12 9.75 38.90 -20.59
CA VAL A 12 11.12 39.35 -20.42
C VAL A 12 11.79 38.37 -19.47
N ILE A 13 12.62 37.48 -20.03
CA ILE A 13 13.45 36.58 -19.24
C ILE A 13 14.66 37.39 -18.76
N LEU A 14 14.69 37.71 -17.46
CA LEU A 14 15.88 38.23 -16.82
C LEU A 14 16.59 37.07 -16.11
N PHE A 15 17.75 36.68 -16.65
CA PHE A 15 18.71 35.86 -15.92
C PHE A 15 19.56 36.80 -15.06
N SER A 16 19.38 36.73 -13.74
CA SER A 16 20.35 37.24 -12.78
C SER A 16 20.62 36.14 -11.76
N GLU A 17 21.91 35.96 -11.50
CA GLU A 17 22.52 34.89 -10.73
C GLU A 17 21.93 34.76 -9.31
N ARG A 18 21.76 33.50 -8.86
CA ARG A 18 21.56 33.05 -7.47
C ARG A 18 20.33 33.63 -6.74
N GLN A 19 19.15 33.06 -6.99
CA GLN A 19 18.26 32.41 -5.99
C GLN A 19 16.92 32.10 -6.69
N ALA A 20 16.40 30.87 -6.58
CA ALA A 20 15.02 30.59 -6.92
C ALA A 20 14.12 31.05 -5.77
N VAL A 21 13.46 32.20 -5.94
CA VAL A 21 12.35 32.66 -5.10
C VAL A 21 11.07 32.02 -5.64
N PHE A 22 10.89 30.73 -5.40
CA PHE A 22 9.60 30.04 -5.51
C PHE A 22 9.47 29.16 -4.28
N ASP A 23 8.49 29.47 -3.43
CA ASP A 23 8.29 28.76 -2.17
C ASP A 23 7.70 27.36 -2.42
N TRP A 24 8.56 26.35 -2.40
CA TRP A 24 8.22 24.94 -2.58
C TRP A 24 7.47 24.33 -1.39
N ALA A 25 7.27 25.06 -0.28
CA ALA A 25 6.60 24.53 0.89
C ALA A 25 5.19 24.05 0.56
N GLY A 26 4.38 24.85 -0.14
CA GLY A 26 2.99 24.48 -0.46
C GLY A 26 2.87 23.21 -1.32
N TYR A 27 3.69 23.09 -2.36
CA TYR A 27 3.67 21.94 -3.26
C TYR A 27 4.24 20.67 -2.61
N THR A 28 5.33 20.80 -1.85
CA THR A 28 5.89 19.69 -1.08
C THR A 28 4.93 19.22 0.02
N TYR A 29 4.22 20.13 0.69
CA TYR A 29 3.14 19.77 1.62
C TYR A 29 2.01 19.03 0.92
N SER A 30 1.49 19.54 -0.21
CA SER A 30 0.44 18.82 -0.95
C SER A 30 0.89 17.45 -1.46
N LEU A 31 2.13 17.32 -1.94
CA LEU A 31 2.69 16.02 -2.35
C LEU A 31 2.89 15.06 -1.17
N VAL A 32 3.36 15.55 -0.02
CA VAL A 32 3.52 14.76 1.21
C VAL A 32 2.16 14.35 1.78
N VAL A 33 1.16 15.23 1.74
CA VAL A 33 -0.22 14.93 2.13
C VAL A 33 -0.81 13.88 1.19
N LEU A 34 -0.71 14.04 -0.13
CA LEU A 34 -1.14 13.03 -1.10
C LEU A 34 -0.40 11.68 -0.92
N GLY A 35 0.89 11.72 -0.56
CA GLY A 35 1.70 10.54 -0.29
C GLY A 35 1.38 9.82 1.03
N ALA A 36 1.07 10.56 2.10
CA ALA A 36 0.67 10.04 3.40
C ALA A 36 -0.77 9.51 3.40
N VAL A 37 -1.64 10.08 2.56
CA VAL A 37 -3.04 9.67 2.43
C VAL A 37 -3.19 8.24 1.91
N CYS A 38 -2.25 7.70 1.12
CA CYS A 38 -2.42 6.37 0.51
C CYS A 38 -2.28 5.18 1.49
N CYS A 39 -1.62 5.36 2.65
CA CYS A 39 -1.40 4.27 3.60
C CYS A 39 -2.36 4.29 4.80
N CYS A 40 -3.00 5.43 5.10
CA CYS A 40 -3.82 5.56 6.31
C CYS A 40 -5.13 4.76 6.26
N ASP A 41 -5.78 4.64 5.10
CA ASP A 41 -7.01 3.84 5.00
C ASP A 41 -6.74 2.35 5.22
N VAL A 42 -5.63 1.85 4.65
CA VAL A 42 -5.14 0.49 4.89
C VAL A 42 -4.74 0.30 6.36
N ALA A 43 -3.98 1.24 6.92
CA ALA A 43 -3.55 1.18 8.32
C ALA A 43 -4.75 1.17 9.27
N ARG A 44 -5.79 1.98 9.00
CA ARG A 44 -7.03 2.01 9.77
C ARG A 44 -7.73 0.67 9.75
N ILE A 45 -7.93 0.08 8.57
CA ILE A 45 -8.57 -1.25 8.45
C ILE A 45 -7.73 -2.31 9.18
N PHE A 46 -6.41 -2.34 8.96
CA PHE A 46 -5.53 -3.30 9.63
C PHE A 46 -5.57 -3.17 11.15
N LYS A 47 -5.65 -1.94 11.67
CA LYS A 47 -5.79 -1.69 13.11
C LYS A 47 -7.15 -2.18 13.63
N GLN A 48 -8.23 -1.85 12.94
CA GLN A 48 -9.59 -2.29 13.29
C GLN A 48 -9.72 -3.82 13.27
N GLU A 49 -9.06 -4.47 12.31
CA GLU A 49 -8.99 -5.93 12.21
C GLU A 49 -7.93 -6.53 13.14
N GLY A 50 -7.29 -5.75 14.02
CA GLY A 50 -6.42 -6.21 15.10
C GLY A 50 -5.07 -6.76 14.64
N LEU A 51 -4.41 -6.09 13.70
CA LEU A 51 -3.01 -6.37 13.32
C LEU A 51 -1.99 -5.60 14.14
N ASP A 52 -2.38 -4.52 14.84
CA ASP A 52 -1.42 -3.76 15.64
C ASP A 52 -0.95 -4.57 16.86
N GLY A 53 0.33 -4.95 16.87
CA GLY A 53 0.93 -5.81 17.90
C GLY A 53 0.69 -7.31 17.70
N PHE A 54 0.01 -7.72 16.62
CA PHE A 54 -0.26 -9.14 16.36
C PHE A 54 1.06 -9.90 16.16
N GLU A 55 1.21 -11.05 16.83
CA GLU A 55 2.45 -11.86 16.82
C GLU A 55 3.74 -11.04 17.08
N GLY A 56 3.64 -9.96 17.86
CA GLY A 56 4.78 -9.10 18.21
C GLY A 56 5.19 -8.08 17.13
N PHE A 57 4.46 -7.99 16.02
CA PHE A 57 4.74 -7.02 14.96
C PHE A 57 3.89 -5.76 15.08
N SER A 58 4.52 -4.59 14.99
CA SER A 58 3.80 -3.30 14.89
C SER A 58 2.90 -3.24 13.65
N LEU A 59 1.83 -2.44 13.70
CA LEU A 59 0.96 -2.15 12.55
C LEU A 59 1.74 -1.78 11.27
N GLY A 60 2.79 -0.97 11.42
CA GLY A 60 3.63 -0.53 10.30
C GLY A 60 4.35 -1.66 9.57
N ASN A 61 4.59 -2.81 10.20
CA ASN A 61 5.11 -3.99 9.51
C ASN A 61 4.13 -4.50 8.46
N TYR A 62 2.86 -4.65 8.83
CA TYR A 62 1.81 -5.12 7.93
C TYR A 62 1.54 -4.15 6.79
N VAL A 63 1.51 -2.84 7.10
CA VAL A 63 1.38 -1.78 6.09
C VAL A 63 2.58 -1.80 5.13
N CYS A 64 3.80 -1.98 5.64
CA CYS A 64 4.99 -2.10 4.80
C CYS A 64 4.91 -3.31 3.85
N THR A 65 4.56 -4.49 4.37
CA THR A 65 4.41 -5.72 3.57
C THR A 65 3.36 -5.52 2.47
N ALA A 66 2.17 -5.02 2.82
CA ALA A 66 1.11 -4.73 1.88
C ALA A 66 1.56 -3.79 0.75
N TYR A 67 2.33 -2.75 1.07
CA TYR A 67 2.86 -1.83 0.07
C TYR A 67 3.84 -2.51 -0.89
N TRP A 68 4.76 -3.33 -0.38
CA TRP A 68 5.77 -3.94 -1.24
C TRP A 68 5.22 -5.09 -2.07
N GLU A 69 4.21 -5.80 -1.58
CA GLU A 69 3.54 -6.86 -2.33
C GLU A 69 2.65 -6.30 -3.46
N SER A 70 1.79 -5.34 -3.15
CA SER A 70 0.73 -4.92 -4.08
C SER A 70 0.71 -3.43 -4.40
N LYS A 71 1.50 -2.60 -3.71
CA LYS A 71 1.31 -1.13 -3.68
C LYS A 71 -0.10 -0.75 -3.24
N PHE A 72 -0.62 -1.47 -2.25
CA PHE A 72 -1.98 -1.35 -1.71
C PHE A 72 -3.12 -1.67 -2.70
N LYS A 73 -2.83 -2.32 -3.83
CA LYS A 73 -3.85 -2.72 -4.80
C LYS A 73 -4.62 -3.95 -4.28
N THR A 74 -5.87 -3.74 -3.88
CA THR A 74 -6.78 -4.76 -3.33
C THR A 74 -7.19 -5.82 -4.35
N HIS A 75 -7.34 -5.45 -5.62
CA HIS A 75 -7.75 -6.36 -6.70
C HIS A 75 -6.58 -6.94 -7.52
N LYS A 76 -5.34 -6.85 -7.02
CA LYS A 76 -4.17 -7.29 -7.78
C LYS A 76 -4.08 -8.81 -7.83
N VAL A 77 -3.94 -9.37 -9.04
CA VAL A 77 -3.61 -10.78 -9.26
C VAL A 77 -2.30 -10.87 -10.03
N ARG A 78 -1.40 -11.74 -9.60
CA ARG A 78 -0.10 -11.99 -10.26
C ARG A 78 0.09 -13.49 -10.48
N SER A 79 0.63 -13.88 -11.62
CA SER A 79 1.04 -15.27 -11.86
C SER A 79 2.25 -15.63 -11.00
N ALA A 80 2.27 -16.85 -10.47
CA ALA A 80 3.40 -17.41 -9.74
C ALA A 80 3.86 -18.71 -10.42
N ASP A 81 5.02 -19.25 -10.01
CA ASP A 81 5.52 -20.54 -10.51
C ASP A 81 4.52 -21.67 -10.29
N THR A 82 3.74 -21.59 -9.21
CA THR A 82 2.61 -22.49 -8.95
C THR A 82 1.44 -21.69 -8.38
N GLY A 83 0.28 -21.84 -9.00
CA GLY A 83 -0.91 -21.05 -8.67
C GLY A 83 -0.77 -19.57 -9.07
N LYS A 84 -1.44 -18.71 -8.32
CA LYS A 84 -1.42 -17.24 -8.49
C LYS A 84 -1.45 -16.56 -7.13
N ASP A 85 -0.99 -15.32 -7.09
CA ASP A 85 -0.99 -14.49 -5.89
C ASP A 85 -2.11 -13.47 -5.92
N TYR A 86 -2.86 -13.36 -4.82
CA TYR A 86 -4.10 -12.60 -4.74
C TYR A 86 -4.05 -11.46 -3.73
N GLY A 87 -4.58 -10.32 -4.17
CA GLY A 87 -4.97 -9.19 -3.35
C GLY A 87 -3.82 -8.44 -2.70
N ILE A 88 -4.15 -7.68 -1.66
CA ILE A 88 -3.25 -6.70 -1.06
C ILE A 88 -1.95 -7.32 -0.49
N PHE A 89 -2.03 -8.55 0.00
CA PHE A 89 -0.90 -9.31 0.55
C PHE A 89 -0.31 -10.32 -0.44
N GLN A 90 -0.80 -10.38 -1.69
CA GLN A 90 -0.33 -11.34 -2.70
C GLN A 90 -0.30 -12.79 -2.15
N ILE A 91 -1.42 -13.22 -1.58
CA ILE A 91 -1.57 -14.55 -0.96
C ILE A 91 -1.72 -15.61 -2.05
N ASN A 92 -0.88 -16.65 -2.00
CA ASN A 92 -0.77 -17.65 -3.06
C ASN A 92 -1.87 -18.74 -2.99
N SER A 93 -2.49 -19.05 -4.14
CA SER A 93 -3.58 -20.03 -4.27
C SER A 93 -3.16 -21.49 -4.20
N PHE A 94 -1.90 -21.83 -4.46
CA PHE A 94 -1.45 -23.20 -4.28
C PHE A 94 -1.52 -23.64 -2.80
N LYS A 95 -1.37 -22.69 -1.88
CA LYS A 95 -1.31 -23.00 -0.44
C LYS A 95 -2.48 -22.46 0.37
N TRP A 96 -2.90 -21.22 0.15
CA TRP A 96 -3.68 -20.50 1.15
C TRP A 96 -5.17 -20.37 0.83
N CYS A 97 -5.55 -20.18 -0.43
CA CYS A 97 -6.95 -20.00 -0.84
C CYS A 97 -7.31 -20.89 -2.04
N GLU A 98 -8.60 -20.98 -2.38
CA GLU A 98 -9.11 -21.81 -3.48
C GLU A 98 -9.41 -20.99 -4.74
N ASP A 99 -8.80 -21.35 -5.87
CA ASP A 99 -9.09 -20.78 -7.21
C ASP A 99 -9.20 -21.86 -8.30
N GLY A 100 -9.19 -23.15 -7.94
CA GLY A 100 -9.11 -24.27 -8.87
C GLY A 100 -7.68 -24.68 -9.27
N THR A 101 -6.64 -24.12 -8.63
CA THR A 101 -5.25 -24.55 -8.86
C THR A 101 -5.08 -26.04 -8.55
N PRO A 102 -4.59 -26.86 -9.49
CA PRO A 102 -4.38 -28.29 -9.26
C PRO A 102 -3.47 -28.56 -8.06
N GLY A 103 -3.96 -29.37 -7.11
CA GLY A 103 -3.22 -29.72 -5.89
C GLY A 103 -3.23 -28.66 -4.77
N GLY A 104 -4.01 -27.59 -4.94
CA GLY A 104 -4.19 -26.51 -3.96
C GLY A 104 -4.58 -27.01 -2.56
N LYS A 105 -4.09 -26.32 -1.50
CA LYS A 105 -4.32 -26.72 -0.10
C LYS A 105 -5.44 -25.98 0.61
N ASN A 106 -5.78 -24.77 0.15
CA ASN A 106 -6.81 -23.91 0.72
C ASN A 106 -6.78 -23.84 2.26
N LEU A 107 -5.62 -23.55 2.84
CA LEU A 107 -5.44 -23.54 4.30
C LEU A 107 -6.29 -22.48 5.02
N CYS A 108 -6.59 -21.35 4.36
CA CYS A 108 -7.48 -20.31 4.90
C CYS A 108 -8.97 -20.66 4.76
N LYS A 109 -9.31 -21.77 4.07
CA LYS A 109 -10.68 -22.28 3.87
C LYS A 109 -11.60 -21.22 3.24
N MET A 110 -11.13 -20.60 2.16
CA MET A 110 -11.85 -19.54 1.47
C MET A 110 -11.51 -19.48 -0.02
N PRO A 111 -12.42 -19.00 -0.88
CA PRO A 111 -12.09 -18.74 -2.27
C PRO A 111 -11.14 -17.54 -2.40
N CYS A 112 -10.22 -17.60 -3.37
CA CYS A 112 -9.26 -16.52 -3.59
C CYS A 112 -9.92 -15.20 -4.05
N SER A 113 -11.15 -15.26 -4.58
CA SER A 113 -11.95 -14.07 -4.92
C SER A 113 -12.27 -13.19 -3.70
N ASP A 114 -12.36 -13.78 -2.50
CA ASP A 114 -12.63 -13.04 -1.27
C ASP A 114 -11.44 -12.16 -0.87
N LEU A 115 -10.24 -12.49 -1.35
CA LEU A 115 -9.02 -11.71 -1.11
C LEU A 115 -8.94 -10.44 -1.97
N LEU A 116 -9.84 -10.30 -2.94
CA LEU A 116 -9.92 -9.19 -3.88
C LEU A 116 -10.99 -8.16 -3.48
N GLN A 117 -11.33 -8.08 -2.19
CA GLN A 117 -12.33 -7.11 -1.68
C GLN A 117 -11.64 -5.89 -1.06
N ASP A 118 -12.31 -4.73 -1.12
CA ASP A 118 -11.78 -3.47 -0.56
C ASP A 118 -11.89 -3.37 0.96
N ASP A 119 -12.77 -4.15 1.60
CA ASP A 119 -12.90 -4.16 3.06
C ASP A 119 -11.76 -4.89 3.78
N LEU A 120 -10.91 -5.61 3.03
CA LEU A 120 -9.71 -6.33 3.46
C LEU A 120 -9.90 -7.36 4.59
N LYS A 121 -11.12 -7.62 5.07
CA LYS A 121 -11.36 -8.49 6.24
C LYS A 121 -10.90 -9.92 5.99
N ALA A 122 -11.27 -10.44 4.83
CA ALA A 122 -10.85 -11.74 4.32
C ALA A 122 -9.32 -11.83 4.21
N SER A 123 -8.69 -10.80 3.62
CA SER A 123 -7.25 -10.72 3.43
C SER A 123 -6.50 -10.68 4.77
N VAL A 124 -6.97 -9.89 5.74
CA VAL A 124 -6.37 -9.82 7.09
C VAL A 124 -6.55 -11.14 7.83
N LYS A 125 -7.72 -11.77 7.77
CA LYS A 125 -7.97 -13.07 8.40
C LYS A 125 -6.99 -14.14 7.91
N CYS A 126 -6.78 -14.23 6.59
CA CYS A 126 -5.84 -15.19 6.03
C CYS A 126 -4.38 -14.82 6.35
N ALA A 127 -4.01 -13.53 6.26
CA ALA A 127 -2.67 -13.07 6.63
C ALA A 127 -2.33 -13.39 8.11
N LYS A 128 -3.29 -13.28 9.03
CA LYS A 128 -3.09 -13.68 10.44
C LYS A 128 -2.76 -15.16 10.58
N LEU A 129 -3.41 -16.02 9.80
CA LEU A 129 -3.10 -17.46 9.79
C LEU A 129 -1.67 -17.70 9.29
N ILE A 130 -1.28 -17.07 8.18
CA ILE A 130 0.07 -17.17 7.61
C ILE A 130 1.12 -16.75 8.64
N VAL A 131 0.92 -15.60 9.29
CA VAL A 131 1.89 -15.08 10.27
C VAL A 131 1.97 -15.98 11.51
N LYS A 132 0.86 -16.57 11.96
CA LYS A 132 0.88 -17.58 13.04
C LYS A 132 1.64 -18.84 12.67
N THR A 133 1.57 -19.27 11.40
CA THR A 133 2.20 -20.50 10.94
C THR A 133 3.66 -20.30 10.56
N GLU A 134 3.99 -19.17 9.91
CA GLU A 134 5.28 -18.98 9.22
C GLU A 134 5.97 -17.66 9.57
N GLY A 135 5.28 -16.73 10.22
CA GLY A 135 5.73 -15.37 10.46
C GLY A 135 5.68 -14.49 9.21
N LEU A 136 6.09 -13.23 9.35
CA LEU A 136 6.16 -12.28 8.22
C LEU A 136 7.24 -12.61 7.19
N LYS A 137 8.19 -13.52 7.52
CA LYS A 137 9.18 -14.05 6.57
C LYS A 137 8.58 -14.88 5.43
N SER A 138 7.29 -15.23 5.50
CA SER A 138 6.57 -15.85 4.38
C SER A 138 6.50 -14.91 3.16
N TRP A 139 6.72 -13.61 3.36
CA TRP A 139 6.83 -12.61 2.31
C TRP A 139 8.29 -12.17 2.12
N ASP A 140 8.90 -12.54 0.99
CA ASP A 140 10.28 -12.14 0.65
C ASP A 140 10.47 -10.61 0.64
N THR A 141 9.39 -9.88 0.29
CA THR A 141 9.41 -8.41 0.30
C THR A 141 9.50 -7.84 1.70
N TRP A 142 8.98 -8.52 2.72
CA TRP A 142 9.11 -8.09 4.11
C TRP A 142 10.57 -8.18 4.57
N ASP A 143 11.24 -9.31 4.30
CA ASP A 143 12.66 -9.48 4.65
C ASP A 143 13.54 -8.43 3.91
N SER A 144 13.24 -8.16 2.64
CA SER A 144 14.03 -7.24 1.80
C SER A 144 13.82 -5.75 2.13
N TYR A 145 12.58 -5.35 2.40
CA TYR A 145 12.20 -3.93 2.41
C TYR A 145 11.63 -3.42 3.74
N CYS A 146 11.28 -4.30 4.67
CA CYS A 146 10.61 -3.92 5.91
C CYS A 146 11.45 -4.24 7.14
N LYS A 147 11.96 -5.47 7.24
CA LYS A 147 12.70 -5.94 8.41
C LYS A 147 13.87 -5.02 8.78
N GLY A 148 13.98 -4.73 10.08
CA GLY A 148 15.04 -3.87 10.63
C GLY A 148 14.90 -2.37 10.33
N ARG A 149 13.84 -1.94 9.63
CA ARG A 149 13.61 -0.52 9.32
C ARG A 149 12.67 0.14 10.33
N LYS A 150 12.68 1.47 10.38
CA LYS A 150 11.77 2.24 11.24
C LYS A 150 10.33 2.14 10.71
N MET A 151 9.49 1.36 11.38
CA MET A 151 8.09 1.11 10.99
C MET A 151 7.18 2.32 11.18
N SER A 152 7.52 3.25 12.08
CA SER A 152 6.71 4.44 12.38
C SER A 152 6.38 5.29 11.15
N ARG A 153 7.25 5.29 10.12
CA ARG A 153 7.01 6.03 8.88
C ARG A 153 5.75 5.59 8.12
N TRP A 154 5.30 4.35 8.30
CA TRP A 154 4.18 3.76 7.56
C TRP A 154 2.82 4.13 8.15
N VAL A 155 2.80 4.63 9.38
CA VAL A 155 1.58 5.00 10.12
C VAL A 155 1.60 6.46 10.59
N LYS A 156 2.66 7.19 10.25
CA LYS A 156 2.86 8.60 10.61
C LYS A 156 1.79 9.46 9.93
N GLY A 157 1.04 10.23 10.72
CA GLY A 157 -0.02 11.12 10.23
C GLY A 157 -1.35 10.42 10.01
N CYS A 158 -1.49 9.15 10.38
CA CYS A 158 -2.74 8.40 10.31
C CYS A 158 -3.54 8.44 11.62
N GLU A 159 -3.00 9.06 12.67
CA GLU A 159 -3.52 9.03 14.04
C GLU A 159 -4.92 9.65 14.18
N GLU A 160 -5.24 10.66 13.36
CA GLU A 160 -6.54 11.34 13.36
C GLU A 160 -7.64 10.58 12.60
N ARG A 161 -7.31 9.46 11.96
CA ARG A 161 -8.24 8.68 11.12
C ARG A 161 -8.66 7.34 11.75
N TYR A 162 -8.20 7.02 12.95
CA TYR A 162 -8.52 5.75 13.61
C TYR A 162 -9.89 5.74 14.29
#